data_AF-A0A8I5TGA8-F1
#
_entry.id   AF-A0A8I5TGA8-F1
#
_cell.length_a   1.000
_cell.length_b   1.000
_cell.length_c   1.000
_cell.angle_alpha   90.00
_cell.angle_beta   90.00
_cell.angle_gamma   90.00
#
_symmetry.space_group_name_H-M   'P 1'
#
loop_
_entity.id
_entity.type
_entity.pdbx_description
1 polymer ?
#
loop_
_entity_poly.entity_id
_entity_poly.type
_entity_poly.pdbx_seq_one_letter_code
_entity_poly.pdbx_strand_id
1 'polypeptide(L)' 'MLKPHSEARAAFIQTQQLHAAMADTFLEYMCCLDTDSPPITAWSTGIICTMVPYRDHQERAHSHGKLCF' A
#
# COMPACT_ATOMS: atom_id res chain seq x y z
N MET A 1 6.36 -22.71 -26.83
CA MET A 1 7.27 -22.41 -25.71
C MET A 1 7.62 -20.94 -25.78
N LEU A 2 7.03 -20.10 -24.90
CA LEU A 2 7.38 -18.68 -24.87
C LEU A 2 8.71 -18.51 -24.14
N LYS A 3 9.61 -17.82 -24.84
CA LYS A 3 10.92 -17.33 -24.40
C LYS A 3 10.79 -16.66 -23.02
N PRO A 4 11.72 -16.87 -22.06
CA PRO A 4 11.67 -16.20 -20.77
C PRO A 4 11.67 -14.69 -21.05
N HIS A 5 10.54 -14.06 -20.76
CA HIS A 5 10.39 -12.62 -20.85
C HIS A 5 11.41 -12.05 -19.86
N SER A 6 12.28 -11.22 -20.42
CA SER A 6 13.37 -10.51 -19.78
C SER A 6 13.14 -10.29 -18.30
N GLU A 7 14.14 -10.60 -17.47
CA GLU A 7 14.36 -9.90 -16.21
C GLU A 7 14.12 -8.41 -16.52
N ALA A 8 12.96 -7.91 -16.12
CA ALA A 8 12.69 -6.49 -16.17
C ALA A 8 13.84 -5.91 -15.35
N ARG A 9 14.72 -5.17 -16.01
CA ARG A 9 15.64 -4.26 -15.34
C ARG A 9 14.72 -3.30 -14.61
N ALA A 10 14.30 -3.66 -13.40
CA ALA A 10 13.49 -2.83 -12.55
C ALA A 10 14.35 -1.59 -12.33
N ALA A 11 14.03 -0.51 -13.05
CA ALA A 11 14.54 0.79 -12.68
C ALA A 11 14.22 0.96 -11.20
N PHE A 12 15.17 1.45 -10.41
CA PHE A 12 14.98 1.58 -8.97
C PHE A 12 13.81 2.55 -8.72
N ILE A 13 12.64 2.01 -8.36
CA ILE A 13 11.46 2.79 -7.99
C ILE A 13 11.62 3.15 -6.52
N GLN A 14 11.63 4.46 -6.23
CA GLN A 14 11.64 4.93 -4.85
C GLN A 14 10.31 4.55 -4.19
N THR A 15 10.36 3.90 -3.02
CA THR A 15 9.17 3.48 -2.27
C THR A 15 8.52 4.66 -1.55
N GLN A 16 7.33 4.47 -0.99
CA GLN A 16 6.63 5.45 -0.14
C GLN A 16 6.36 6.80 -0.81
N GLN A 17 6.31 6.84 -2.14
CA GLN A 17 6.21 8.09 -2.91
C GLN A 17 7.35 9.09 -2.61
N LEU A 18 8.55 8.63 -2.23
CA LEU A 18 9.67 9.51 -1.88
C LEU A 18 10.09 10.44 -3.03
N HIS A 19 9.92 10.00 -4.27
CA HIS A 19 10.15 10.86 -5.45
C HIS A 19 9.20 12.06 -5.45
N ALA A 20 7.88 11.80 -5.34
CA ALA A 20 6.87 12.84 -5.29
C ALA A 20 7.06 13.75 -4.07
N ALA A 21 7.45 13.19 -2.92
CA ALA A 21 7.66 13.93 -1.67
C ALA A 21 8.76 15.02 -1.75
N MET A 22 9.62 14.98 -2.77
CA MET A 22 10.64 16.01 -3.01
C MET A 22 10.19 17.14 -3.96
N ALA A 23 8.96 17.10 -4.49
CA ALA A 23 8.44 18.11 -5.41
C ALA A 23 8.33 19.50 -4.75
N ASP A 24 8.57 20.56 -5.53
CA ASP A 24 8.56 21.95 -5.04
C ASP A 24 7.13 22.51 -4.90
N THR A 25 6.17 21.91 -5.61
CA THR A 25 4.77 22.36 -5.62
C THR A 25 3.79 21.20 -5.42
N PHE A 26 2.59 21.53 -4.94
CA PHE A 26 1.51 20.54 -4.81
C PHE A 26 1.11 19.92 -6.16
N LEU A 27 1.11 20.72 -7.24
CA LEU A 27 0.76 20.22 -8.56
C LEU A 27 1.79 19.22 -9.07
N GLU A 28 3.08 19.51 -8.89
CA GLU A 28 4.17 18.61 -9.24
C GLU A 28 4.13 17.33 -8.39
N TYR A 29 3.87 17.44 -7.08
CA TYR A 29 3.63 16.28 -6.21
C TYR A 29 2.54 15.35 -6.78
N MET A 30 1.40 15.90 -7.20
CA MET A 30 0.31 15.13 -7.81
C MET A 30 0.73 14.46 -9.13
N CYS A 31 1.50 15.17 -9.96
CA CYS A 31 2.00 14.63 -11.23
C CYS A 31 3.05 13.52 -11.03
N CYS A 32 3.76 13.51 -9.90
CA CYS A 32 4.82 12.55 -9.59
C CYS A 32 4.34 11.31 -8.80
N LEU A 33 3.04 11.20 -8.50
CA LEU A 33 2.50 10.00 -7.85
C LEU A 33 2.63 8.76 -8.75
N ASP A 34 3.15 7.68 -8.18
CA ASP A 34 3.48 6.45 -8.90
C ASP A 34 2.78 5.23 -8.28
N THR A 35 1.95 4.53 -9.05
CA THR A 35 1.25 3.32 -8.60
C THR A 35 2.17 2.13 -8.35
N ASP A 36 3.36 2.15 -8.95
CA ASP A 36 4.35 1.08 -8.81
C ASP A 36 5.26 1.32 -7.58
N SER A 37 5.16 2.47 -6.91
CA SER A 37 5.86 2.77 -5.67
C SER A 37 5.11 2.20 -4.46
N PRO A 38 5.61 1.12 -3.82
CA PRO A 38 4.91 0.47 -2.72
C PRO A 38 4.93 1.35 -1.45
N PRO A 39 3.87 1.31 -0.61
CA PRO A 39 3.86 1.99 0.68
C PRO A 39 4.74 1.27 1.72
N ILE A 40 4.90 1.88 2.89
CA ILE A 40 5.45 1.16 4.06
C ILE A 40 4.47 0.10 4.56
N THR A 41 5.02 -0.89 5.27
CA THR A 41 4.21 -1.92 5.94
C THR A 41 3.37 -1.36 7.09
N ALA A 42 3.84 -0.30 7.77
CA ALA A 42 3.13 0.27 8.91
C ALA A 42 1.92 1.10 8.44
N TRP A 43 0.73 0.75 8.94
CA TRP A 43 -0.45 1.59 8.77
C TRP A 43 -0.60 2.52 9.98
N SER A 44 -0.35 3.82 9.79
CA SER A 44 -0.41 4.83 10.86
C SER A 44 -1.83 5.28 11.22
N THR A 45 -2.81 5.04 10.34
CA THR A 45 -4.21 5.45 10.56
C THR A 45 -5.02 4.26 11.07
N GLY A 46 -5.57 4.39 12.28
CA GLY A 46 -6.46 3.36 12.84
C GLY A 46 -7.79 3.27 12.10
N ILE A 47 -8.38 2.07 12.06
CA ILE A 47 -9.74 1.84 11.57
C ILE A 47 -10.69 1.67 12.76
N ILE A 48 -11.77 2.44 12.79
CA ILE A 48 -12.86 2.29 13.77
C ILE A 48 -14.08 1.74 13.05
N CYS A 49 -14.59 0.59 13.49
CA CYS A 49 -15.78 -0.05 12.93
C CYS A 49 -16.94 0.00 13.92
N THR A 50 -18.13 0.36 13.45
CA THR A 50 -19.37 0.25 14.24
C THR A 50 -19.82 -1.20 14.25
N MET A 51 -19.95 -1.80 15.43
CA MET A 51 -20.47 -3.15 15.57
C MET A 51 -21.99 -3.10 15.66
N VAL A 52 -22.67 -3.77 14.71
CA VAL A 52 -24.12 -3.99 14.75
C VAL A 52 -24.40 -5.49 14.80
N PRO A 53 -25.46 -5.95 15.50
CA PRO A 53 -25.83 -7.35 15.48
C PRO A 53 -26.19 -7.78 14.05
N TYR A 54 -25.40 -8.69 13.47
CA TYR A 54 -25.70 -9.33 12.20
C TYR A 54 -26.06 -10.79 12.47
N ARG A 55 -27.28 -11.21 12.07
CA ARG A 55 -27.89 -12.43 12.63
C ARG A 55 -27.38 -13.76 12.07
N ASP A 56 -26.54 -13.81 11.02
CA ASP A 56 -26.22 -15.10 10.38
C ASP A 56 -24.75 -15.35 10.00
N HIS A 57 -23.79 -14.52 10.40
CA HIS A 57 -22.37 -14.81 10.14
C HIS A 57 -21.48 -14.42 11.34
N GLN A 58 -21.35 -15.32 12.31
CA GLN A 58 -20.27 -15.23 13.29
C GLN A 58 -19.02 -15.90 12.73
N GLU A 59 -18.36 -15.24 11.78
CA GLU A 59 -16.95 -15.53 11.55
C GLU A 59 -16.12 -14.64 12.48
N ARG A 60 -15.38 -15.27 13.38
CA ARG A 60 -14.49 -14.60 14.31
C ARG A 60 -13.35 -13.99 13.48
N ALA A 61 -13.12 -12.69 13.60
CA ALA A 61 -11.93 -12.06 13.03
C ALA A 61 -10.69 -12.71 13.66
N HIS A 62 -10.11 -13.70 12.97
CA HIS A 62 -8.79 -14.19 13.27
C HIS A 62 -7.82 -13.07 12.92
N SER A 63 -7.46 -12.26 13.90
CA SER A 63 -6.28 -11.40 13.84
C SER A 63 -5.06 -12.33 13.76
N HIS A 64 -4.73 -12.79 12.54
CA HIS A 64 -3.43 -13.39 12.28
C HIS A 64 -2.39 -12.30 12.53
N GLY A 65 -1.65 -12.47 13.64
CA GLY A 65 -0.69 -11.49 14.12
C GLY A 65 0.35 -11.14 13.07
N LYS A 66 0.38 -9.86 12.70
CA LYS A 66 1.53 -8.98 12.92
C LYS A 66 1.07 -7.53 12.79
N LEU A 67 0.41 -7.00 13.83
CA LEU A 67 0.45 -5.56 14.08
C LEU A 67 1.86 -5.29 14.61
N CYS A 68 2.78 -4.94 13.71
CA CYS A 68 4.05 -4.33 14.10
C CYS A 68 3.71 -2.96 14.68
N PHE A 69 3.66 -2.88 16.02
CA PHE A 69 3.89 -1.63 16.74
C PHE A 69 5.38 -1.30 16.72
#